data_AF-A0A3C1NAH1-F1
#
_entry.id   AF-A0A3C1NAH1-F1
#
_cell.length_a   1.000
_cell.length_b   1.000
_cell.length_c   1.000
_cell.angle_alpha   90.00
_cell.angle_beta   90.00
_cell.angle_gamma   90.00
#
_symmetry.space_group_name_H-M   'P 1'
#
loop_
_entity.id
_entity.type
_entity.pdbx_description
1 polymer ?
#
loop_
_entity_poly.entity_id
_entity_poly.type
_entity_poly.pdbx_seq_one_letter_code
_entity_poly.pdbx_strand_id
1 'polypeptide(L)'
;MAGVLALSGGVGGAKLALGLDRILPAGALTVICNTGDDFEHLGLSISPDIDTVLYTLAGIANPQTGWGRANETWTFMATLADLGGDTWFRLGDADLAVHIERTRRLAAGDALSVITEHLRSHLGIRSTVLPMSDQPVRTQVETSEGMLPFQQYFVKRQCEPAVRGFRFDGASEATPPPGLTQWLANTPLEAIIVCPSNPYISIDPILAVPSLRRMILDHSAPVIAVSPVIQG
;
A
#
# COMPACT_ATOMS: atom_id res chain seq x y z
N MET A 1 16.41 -20.74 3.41
CA MET A 1 16.18 -20.50 1.97
C MET A 1 16.30 -19.01 1.74
N ALA A 2 16.87 -18.59 0.61
CA ALA A 2 16.95 -17.17 0.31
C ALA A 2 15.56 -16.65 -0.11
N GLY A 3 15.24 -15.41 0.27
CA GLY A 3 13.93 -14.81 0.08
C GLY A 3 13.87 -13.85 -1.11
N VAL A 4 12.67 -13.38 -1.42
CA VAL A 4 12.44 -12.29 -2.37
C VAL A 4 11.78 -11.13 -1.64
N LEU A 5 12.31 -9.93 -1.84
CA LEU A 5 11.68 -8.70 -1.39
C LEU A 5 10.95 -8.07 -2.58
N ALA A 6 9.68 -7.71 -2.43
CA ALA A 6 8.91 -7.02 -3.46
C ALA A 6 8.48 -5.63 -2.96
N LEU A 7 8.72 -4.59 -3.76
CA LEU A 7 8.19 -3.24 -3.54
C LEU A 7 6.90 -3.10 -4.34
N SER A 8 5.79 -2.82 -3.65
CA SER A 8 4.45 -2.87 -4.23
C SER A 8 3.63 -1.64 -3.89
N GLY A 9 2.94 -1.10 -4.89
CA GLY A 9 1.79 -0.22 -4.68
C GLY A 9 0.75 -0.40 -5.78
N GLY A 10 -0.50 -0.11 -5.44
CA GLY A 10 -1.66 -0.37 -6.26
C GLY A 10 -1.83 -1.84 -6.71
N VAL A 11 -2.73 -1.99 -7.68
CA VAL A 11 -3.18 -3.30 -8.19
C VAL A 11 -2.09 -4.04 -8.99
N GLY A 12 -1.29 -3.30 -9.77
CA GLY A 12 -0.19 -3.87 -10.55
C GLY A 12 0.85 -4.55 -9.67
N GLY A 13 1.21 -3.89 -8.57
CA GLY A 13 2.08 -4.43 -7.53
C GLY A 13 1.55 -5.70 -6.90
N ALA A 14 0.29 -5.67 -6.46
CA ALA A 14 -0.37 -6.80 -5.81
C ALA A 14 -0.50 -8.02 -6.75
N LYS A 15 -0.74 -7.82 -8.05
CA LYS A 15 -0.82 -8.91 -9.04
C LYS A 15 0.52 -9.63 -9.22
N LEU A 16 1.64 -8.90 -9.29
CA LEU A 16 2.95 -9.54 -9.36
C LEU A 16 3.30 -10.23 -8.04
N ALA A 17 3.00 -9.60 -6.89
CA ALA A 17 3.18 -10.21 -5.58
C ALA A 17 2.41 -11.54 -5.44
N LEU A 18 1.19 -11.62 -5.97
CA LEU A 18 0.42 -12.87 -6.03
C LEU A 18 1.09 -13.94 -6.90
N GLY A 19 1.66 -13.55 -8.03
CA GLY A 19 2.45 -14.47 -8.87
C GLY A 19 3.65 -15.03 -8.11
N LEU A 20 4.39 -14.16 -7.40
CA LEU A 20 5.54 -14.54 -6.58
C LEU A 20 5.13 -15.46 -5.42
N ASP A 21 4.06 -15.14 -4.68
CA ASP A 21 3.55 -15.93 -3.55
C ASP A 21 3.20 -17.38 -3.97
N ARG A 22 2.75 -17.56 -5.21
CA ARG A 22 2.38 -18.89 -5.76
C ARG A 22 3.58 -19.74 -6.18
N ILE A 23 4.68 -19.13 -6.61
CA ILE A 23 5.84 -19.85 -7.14
C ILE A 23 6.95 -20.02 -6.09
N LEU A 24 7.02 -19.11 -5.11
CA LEU A 24 8.02 -19.14 -4.07
C LEU A 24 7.60 -20.10 -2.93
N PRO A 25 8.57 -20.66 -2.19
CA PRO A 25 8.28 -21.38 -0.97
C PRO A 25 7.48 -20.51 0.01
N ALA A 26 6.66 -21.15 0.83
CA ALA A 26 5.87 -20.49 1.86
C ALA A 26 6.74 -19.58 2.75
N GLY A 27 6.36 -18.31 2.87
CA GLY A 27 7.08 -17.32 3.70
C GLY A 27 8.41 -16.84 3.12
N ALA A 28 8.76 -17.22 1.89
CA ALA A 28 9.97 -16.71 1.22
C ALA A 28 9.76 -15.33 0.56
N LEU A 29 8.53 -14.83 0.48
CA LEU A 29 8.20 -13.51 -0.05
C LEU A 29 7.94 -12.53 1.11
N THR A 30 8.59 -11.36 1.03
CA THR A 30 8.27 -10.18 1.82
C THR A 30 7.83 -9.05 0.88
N VAL A 31 6.66 -8.47 1.12
CA VAL A 31 6.13 -7.34 0.35
C VAL A 31 6.20 -6.08 1.20
N ILE A 32 6.91 -5.06 0.72
CA ILE A 32 6.86 -3.71 1.26
C ILE A 32 5.81 -2.93 0.47
N CYS A 33 4.77 -2.49 1.18
CA CYS A 33 3.66 -1.74 0.62
C CYS A 33 3.92 -0.24 0.74
N ASN A 34 3.60 0.49 -0.34
CA ASN A 34 3.46 1.93 -0.30
C ASN A 34 2.43 2.35 0.76
N THR A 35 2.75 3.40 1.52
CA THR A 35 1.80 4.07 2.44
C THR A 35 1.60 5.55 2.09
N GLY A 36 2.16 6.02 0.98
CA GLY A 36 1.95 7.38 0.47
C GLY A 36 0.48 7.67 0.12
N ASP A 37 -0.27 6.62 -0.20
CA ASP A 37 -1.69 6.70 -0.56
C ASP A 37 -2.62 6.58 0.65
N ASP A 38 -2.06 6.32 1.84
CA ASP A 38 -2.81 6.25 3.09
C ASP A 38 -3.40 7.63 3.40
N PHE A 39 -4.63 7.65 3.90
CA PHE A 39 -5.35 8.89 4.16
C PHE A 39 -6.47 8.66 5.18
N GLU A 40 -7.11 9.76 5.56
CA GLU A 40 -8.25 9.75 6.46
C GLU A 40 -9.51 10.13 5.68
N HIS A 41 -10.57 9.33 5.84
CA HIS A 41 -11.89 9.60 5.27
C HIS A 41 -12.97 9.26 6.28
N LEU A 42 -13.92 10.17 6.50
CA LEU A 42 -14.96 10.02 7.52
C LEU A 42 -14.40 9.72 8.93
N GLY A 43 -13.20 10.23 9.22
CA GLY A 43 -12.47 9.95 10.48
C GLY A 43 -11.82 8.57 10.55
N LEU A 44 -11.82 7.79 9.47
CA LEU A 44 -11.23 6.46 9.40
C LEU A 44 -9.89 6.48 8.68
N SER A 45 -8.91 5.76 9.23
CA SER A 45 -7.61 5.52 8.61
C SER A 45 -7.70 4.43 7.55
N ILE A 46 -7.35 4.77 6.32
CA ILE A 46 -7.40 3.89 5.15
C ILE A 46 -5.98 3.71 4.61
N SER A 47 -5.61 2.46 4.30
CA SER A 47 -4.30 2.11 3.73
C SER A 47 -4.48 1.32 2.43
N PRO A 48 -4.81 1.99 1.30
CA PRO A 48 -5.31 1.33 0.10
C PRO A 48 -4.38 0.26 -0.47
N ASP A 49 -3.08 0.52 -0.47
CA ASP A 49 -2.09 -0.38 -1.07
C ASP A 49 -1.82 -1.60 -0.19
N ILE A 50 -1.78 -1.43 1.13
CA ILE A 50 -1.72 -2.54 2.08
C ILE A 50 -2.98 -3.42 1.92
N ASP A 51 -4.16 -2.81 1.95
CA ASP A 51 -5.43 -3.51 1.85
C ASP A 51 -5.54 -4.26 0.52
N THR A 52 -5.14 -3.64 -0.58
CA THR A 52 -5.10 -4.28 -1.91
C THR A 52 -4.18 -5.50 -1.93
N VAL A 53 -2.97 -5.41 -1.36
CA VAL A 53 -2.05 -6.57 -1.27
C VAL A 53 -2.65 -7.66 -0.40
N LEU A 54 -3.17 -7.34 0.79
CA LEU A 54 -3.79 -8.30 1.69
C LEU A 54 -4.97 -9.02 1.02
N TYR A 55 -5.89 -8.28 0.40
CA TYR A 55 -7.06 -8.87 -0.25
C TYR A 55 -6.68 -9.72 -1.46
N THR A 56 -5.66 -9.30 -2.21
CA THR A 56 -5.19 -10.05 -3.37
C THR A 56 -4.55 -11.38 -2.97
N LEU A 57 -3.65 -11.36 -1.98
CA LEU A 57 -2.99 -12.57 -1.49
C LEU A 57 -3.95 -13.53 -0.77
N ALA A 58 -4.97 -12.99 -0.10
CA ALA A 58 -6.02 -13.79 0.53
C ALA A 58 -7.08 -14.31 -0.46
N GLY A 59 -7.03 -13.91 -1.74
CA GLY A 59 -7.99 -14.35 -2.75
C GLY A 59 -9.39 -13.76 -2.61
N ILE A 60 -9.51 -12.60 -1.94
CA ILE A 60 -10.78 -11.92 -1.67
C ILE A 60 -10.87 -10.53 -2.30
N ALA A 61 -9.87 -10.11 -3.09
CA ALA A 61 -9.92 -8.85 -3.83
C ALA A 61 -11.04 -8.86 -4.88
N ASN A 62 -11.64 -7.70 -5.15
CA ASN A 62 -12.66 -7.55 -6.17
C ASN A 62 -12.03 -7.47 -7.58
N PRO A 63 -12.24 -8.46 -8.46
CA PRO A 63 -11.65 -8.45 -9.80
C PRO A 63 -12.36 -7.47 -10.76
N GLN A 64 -13.59 -7.05 -10.46
CA GLN A 64 -14.41 -6.21 -11.35
C GLN A 64 -14.06 -4.73 -11.21
N THR A 65 -14.00 -4.25 -9.98
CA THR A 65 -13.60 -2.86 -9.68
C THR A 65 -12.09 -2.68 -9.71
N GLY A 66 -11.34 -3.77 -9.46
CA GLY A 66 -9.89 -3.76 -9.31
C GLY A 66 -9.42 -3.28 -7.93
N TRP A 67 -10.33 -2.87 -7.04
CA TRP A 67 -10.04 -2.37 -5.70
C TRP A 67 -11.11 -2.84 -4.71
N GLY A 68 -10.77 -2.87 -3.41
CA GLY A 68 -11.65 -3.35 -2.36
C GLY A 68 -11.88 -4.87 -2.40
N ARG A 69 -12.84 -5.34 -1.61
CA ARG A 69 -13.14 -6.77 -1.43
C ARG A 69 -14.24 -7.24 -2.39
N ALA A 70 -14.18 -8.49 -2.78
CA ALA A 70 -15.26 -9.16 -3.47
C ALA A 70 -16.45 -9.37 -2.52
N ASN A 71 -17.65 -9.48 -3.07
CA ASN A 71 -18.90 -9.71 -2.32
C ASN A 71 -19.21 -8.64 -1.27
N GLU A 72 -18.84 -7.39 -1.55
CA GLU A 72 -19.20 -6.24 -0.70
C GLU A 72 -20.67 -5.84 -0.83
N THR A 73 -21.22 -5.37 0.28
CA THR A 73 -22.47 -4.60 0.30
C THR A 73 -22.14 -3.11 0.50
N TRP A 74 -23.10 -2.24 0.18
CA TRP A 74 -22.91 -0.79 0.13
C TRP A 74 -23.94 -0.04 0.97
N THR A 75 -24.45 -0.68 2.01
CA THR A 75 -25.55 -0.15 2.82
C THR A 75 -25.11 1.09 3.58
N PHE A 76 -23.88 1.07 4.12
CA PHE A 76 -23.28 2.22 4.78
C PHE A 76 -23.21 3.43 3.84
N MET A 77 -22.63 3.26 2.64
CA MET A 77 -22.48 4.35 1.68
C MET A 77 -23.81 4.89 1.17
N ALA A 78 -24.81 4.02 0.98
CA ALA A 78 -26.15 4.45 0.58
C ALA A 78 -26.80 5.31 1.67
N THR A 79 -26.74 4.86 2.94
CA THR A 79 -27.28 5.60 4.07
C THR A 79 -26.53 6.93 4.27
N LEU A 80 -25.21 6.93 4.09
CA LEU A 80 -24.40 8.15 4.18
C LEU A 80 -24.79 9.17 3.10
N ALA A 81 -25.07 8.70 1.88
CA ALA A 81 -25.56 9.55 0.80
C ALA A 81 -26.91 10.19 1.16
N ASP A 82 -27.84 9.42 1.72
CA ASP A 82 -29.17 9.91 2.14
C ASP A 82 -29.07 10.97 3.25
N LEU A 83 -28.03 10.92 4.08
CA LEU A 83 -27.72 11.92 5.11
C LEU A 83 -26.98 13.15 4.56
N GLY A 84 -26.62 13.17 3.28
CA GLY A 84 -25.86 14.26 2.65
C GLY A 84 -24.36 14.23 2.97
N GLY A 85 -23.82 13.07 3.36
CA GLY A 85 -22.40 12.90 3.66
C GLY A 85 -21.49 12.81 2.43
N ASP A 86 -20.18 12.84 2.67
CA ASP A 86 -19.17 12.70 1.63
C ASP A 86 -19.12 11.26 1.09
N THR A 87 -19.43 11.09 -0.19
CA THR A 87 -19.48 9.77 -0.86
C THR A 87 -18.46 9.60 -1.99
N TRP A 88 -17.54 10.56 -2.12
CA TRP A 88 -16.55 10.59 -3.20
C TRP A 88 -15.55 9.43 -3.12
N PHE A 89 -15.33 8.86 -1.93
CA PHE A 89 -14.61 7.61 -1.75
C PHE A 89 -15.57 6.55 -1.21
N ARG A 90 -15.67 5.41 -1.89
CA ARG A 90 -16.65 4.38 -1.54
C ARG A 90 -16.03 3.34 -0.61
N LEU A 91 -16.69 3.07 0.50
CA LEU A 91 -16.30 2.05 1.49
C LEU A 91 -17.31 0.90 1.49
N GLY A 92 -16.85 -0.31 1.21
CA GLY A 92 -17.68 -1.51 1.33
C GLY A 92 -17.96 -1.82 2.80
N ASP A 93 -19.09 -2.46 3.11
CA ASP A 93 -19.49 -2.72 4.49
C ASP A 93 -18.49 -3.65 5.24
N ALA A 94 -17.88 -4.63 4.55
CA ALA A 94 -16.84 -5.48 5.16
C ALA A 94 -15.48 -4.78 5.22
N ASP A 95 -15.12 -3.98 4.22
CA ASP A 95 -13.93 -3.12 4.20
C ASP A 95 -13.96 -2.07 5.33
N LEU A 96 -15.14 -1.53 5.61
CA LEU A 96 -15.37 -0.59 6.70
C LEU A 96 -14.95 -1.17 8.05
N ALA A 97 -15.18 -2.46 8.29
CA ALA A 97 -14.73 -3.11 9.53
C ALA A 97 -13.21 -3.10 9.67
N VAL A 98 -12.47 -3.28 8.56
CA VAL A 98 -11.00 -3.20 8.54
C VAL A 98 -10.54 -1.78 8.89
N HIS A 99 -11.16 -0.77 8.30
CA HIS A 99 -10.80 0.63 8.57
C HIS A 99 -11.14 1.06 10.00
N ILE A 100 -12.30 0.66 10.53
CA ILE A 100 -12.68 0.93 11.92
C ILE A 100 -11.66 0.31 12.88
N GLU A 101 -11.30 -0.96 12.67
CA GLU A 101 -10.37 -1.65 13.57
C GLU A 101 -8.96 -1.08 13.47
N ARG A 102 -8.48 -0.76 12.26
CA ARG A 102 -7.21 -0.05 12.07
C ARG A 102 -7.22 1.29 12.81
N THR A 103 -8.25 2.09 12.62
CA THR A 103 -8.38 3.42 13.25
C THR A 103 -8.36 3.30 14.77
N ARG A 104 -9.16 2.38 15.33
CA ARG A 104 -9.23 2.13 16.78
C ARG A 104 -7.87 1.73 17.35
N ARG A 105 -7.13 0.87 16.66
CA ARG A 105 -5.82 0.38 17.11
C ARG A 105 -4.72 1.43 16.98
N LEU A 106 -4.69 2.20 15.89
CA LEU A 106 -3.80 3.35 15.75
C LEU A 106 -4.04 4.37 16.87
N ALA A 107 -5.31 4.66 17.18
CA ALA A 107 -5.67 5.55 18.29
C ALA A 107 -5.25 5.00 19.68
N ALA A 108 -5.13 3.67 19.82
CA ALA A 108 -4.61 3.01 21.01
C ALA A 108 -3.07 2.97 21.07
N GLY A 109 -2.37 3.45 20.04
CA GLY A 109 -0.91 3.50 19.96
C GLY A 109 -0.26 2.29 19.30
N ASP A 110 -1.03 1.36 18.72
CA ASP A 110 -0.47 0.26 17.94
C ASP A 110 0.19 0.80 16.65
N ALA A 111 1.34 0.24 16.28
CA ALA A 111 1.99 0.56 15.02
C ALA A 111 1.26 -0.05 13.81
N LEU A 112 1.32 0.61 12.65
CA LEU A 112 0.67 0.15 11.41
C LEU A 112 1.16 -1.24 10.98
N SER A 113 2.45 -1.54 11.17
CA SER A 113 3.07 -2.83 10.91
C SER A 113 2.48 -3.95 11.78
N VAL A 114 2.20 -3.67 13.05
CA VAL A 114 1.55 -4.62 13.98
C VAL A 114 0.10 -4.86 13.59
N ILE A 115 -0.62 -3.84 13.16
CA ILE A 115 -2.00 -3.96 12.67
C ILE A 115 -2.02 -4.77 11.37
N THR A 116 -1.11 -4.46 10.44
CA THR A 116 -0.95 -5.17 9.16
C THR A 116 -0.64 -6.64 9.39
N GLU A 117 0.27 -6.95 10.30
CA GLU A 117 0.62 -8.33 10.69
C GLU A 117 -0.59 -9.08 11.24
N HIS A 118 -1.39 -8.45 12.09
CA HIS A 118 -2.61 -9.06 12.62
C HIS A 118 -3.62 -9.41 11.51
N LEU A 119 -3.88 -8.46 10.59
CA LEU A 119 -4.78 -8.68 9.46
C LEU A 119 -4.26 -9.78 8.52
N ARG A 120 -2.97 -9.74 8.20
CA ARG A 120 -2.26 -10.73 7.38
C ARG A 120 -2.39 -12.14 7.95
N SER A 121 -2.11 -12.29 9.25
CA SER A 121 -2.23 -13.55 9.98
C SER A 121 -3.68 -14.06 10.03
N HIS A 122 -4.64 -13.17 10.29
CA HIS A 122 -6.07 -13.53 10.31
C HIS A 122 -6.57 -14.02 8.93
N LEU A 123 -6.05 -13.45 7.85
CA LEU A 123 -6.35 -13.86 6.48
C LEU A 123 -5.59 -15.12 6.02
N GLY A 124 -4.75 -15.72 6.87
CA GLY A 124 -4.00 -16.94 6.55
C GLY A 124 -2.90 -16.74 5.49
N ILE A 125 -2.47 -15.50 5.25
CA ILE A 125 -1.40 -15.19 4.31
C ILE A 125 -0.08 -15.67 4.91
N ARG A 126 0.76 -16.35 4.13
CA ARG A 126 2.07 -16.87 4.62
C ARG A 126 3.23 -15.95 4.29
N SER A 127 3.12 -15.22 3.18
CA SER A 127 4.06 -14.16 2.84
C SER A 127 4.00 -13.04 3.88
N THR A 128 5.13 -12.36 4.07
CA THR A 128 5.22 -11.20 4.96
C THR A 128 4.71 -9.98 4.21
N VAL A 129 3.89 -9.15 4.85
CA VAL A 129 3.38 -7.89 4.29
C VAL A 129 3.66 -6.79 5.31
N LEU A 130 4.44 -5.80 4.92
CA LEU A 130 4.86 -4.68 5.77
C LEU A 130 4.53 -3.34 5.11
N PRO A 131 4.14 -2.31 5.86
CA PRO A 131 4.17 -0.96 5.35
C PRO A 131 5.62 -0.51 5.12
N MET A 132 5.86 0.44 4.22
CA MET A 132 7.18 1.06 4.05
C MET A 132 7.65 1.83 5.29
N SER A 133 6.71 2.28 6.14
CA SER A 133 6.96 2.98 7.40
C SER A 133 5.74 2.88 8.32
N ASP A 134 5.96 2.90 9.64
CA ASP A 134 4.89 3.07 10.62
C ASP A 134 4.49 4.55 10.79
N GLN A 135 5.37 5.47 10.40
CA GLN A 135 5.10 6.90 10.41
C GLN A 135 4.27 7.32 9.19
N PRO A 136 3.42 8.35 9.32
CA PRO A 136 2.68 8.88 8.19
C PRO A 136 3.62 9.41 7.09
N VAL A 137 3.45 8.87 5.89
CA VAL A 137 3.97 9.45 4.65
C VAL A 137 2.77 9.71 3.75
N ARG A 138 2.66 10.91 3.17
CA ARG A 138 1.47 11.31 2.38
C ARG A 138 1.87 11.91 1.04
N THR A 139 1.42 11.29 -0.03
CA THR A 139 1.61 11.78 -1.39
C THR A 139 0.74 13.02 -1.62
N GLN A 140 1.40 14.14 -1.92
CA GLN A 140 0.80 15.38 -2.37
C GLN A 140 1.10 15.57 -3.86
N VAL A 141 0.07 15.88 -4.62
CA VAL A 141 0.15 16.11 -6.07
C VAL A 141 0.16 17.61 -6.32
N GLU A 142 1.24 18.11 -6.90
CA GLU A 142 1.30 19.50 -7.36
C GLU A 142 0.56 19.59 -8.69
N THR A 143 -0.46 20.44 -8.77
CA THR A 143 -1.30 20.59 -9.96
C THR A 143 -1.32 22.03 -10.48
N SER A 144 -1.94 22.24 -11.64
CA SER A 144 -2.26 23.58 -12.17
C SER A 144 -3.13 24.43 -11.25
N GLU A 145 -3.85 23.81 -10.31
CA GLU A 145 -4.77 24.46 -9.38
C GLU A 145 -4.22 24.55 -7.95
N GLY A 146 -2.98 24.08 -7.72
CA GLY A 146 -2.34 24.03 -6.41
C GLY A 146 -2.07 22.59 -5.94
N MET A 147 -1.71 22.46 -4.66
CA MET A 147 -1.37 21.18 -4.05
C MET A 147 -2.64 20.42 -3.65
N LEU A 148 -2.75 19.14 -4.01
CA LEU A 148 -3.87 18.27 -3.66
C LEU A 148 -3.38 16.97 -3.02
N PRO A 149 -4.03 16.47 -1.95
CA PRO A 149 -3.79 15.11 -1.47
C PRO A 149 -4.10 14.09 -2.57
N PHE A 150 -3.28 13.05 -2.69
CA PHE A 150 -3.37 12.10 -3.80
C PHE A 150 -4.76 11.52 -4.01
N GLN A 151 -5.45 11.04 -2.97
CA GLN A 151 -6.78 10.46 -3.12
C GLN A 151 -7.85 11.48 -3.54
N GLN A 152 -7.71 12.75 -3.16
CA GLN A 152 -8.59 13.80 -3.66
C GLN A 152 -8.33 14.07 -5.15
N TYR A 153 -7.07 14.11 -5.56
CA TYR A 153 -6.71 14.24 -6.97
C TYR A 153 -7.22 13.06 -7.80
N PHE A 154 -6.92 11.84 -7.36
CA PHE A 154 -7.17 10.61 -8.10
C PHE A 154 -8.65 10.21 -8.12
N VAL A 155 -9.32 10.21 -6.96
CA VAL A 155 -10.70 9.73 -6.85
C VAL A 155 -11.70 10.87 -7.00
N LYS A 156 -11.59 11.93 -6.18
CA LYS A 156 -12.58 13.01 -6.15
C LYS A 156 -12.52 13.90 -7.40
N ARG A 157 -11.32 14.23 -7.87
CA ARG A 157 -11.08 15.07 -9.06
C ARG A 157 -10.81 14.27 -10.34
N GLN A 158 -10.83 12.93 -10.26
CA GLN A 158 -10.70 12.04 -11.42
C GLN A 158 -9.49 12.37 -12.32
N CYS A 159 -8.37 12.77 -11.71
CA CYS A 159 -7.15 13.16 -12.39
C CYS A 159 -7.27 14.37 -13.34
N GLU A 160 -8.32 15.19 -13.22
CA GLU A 160 -8.59 16.30 -14.14
C GLU A 160 -7.53 17.42 -14.09
N PRO A 161 -7.10 17.95 -12.92
CA PRO A 161 -6.05 18.97 -12.89
C PRO A 161 -4.73 18.47 -13.47
N ALA A 162 -4.04 19.31 -14.25
CA ALA A 162 -2.76 18.92 -14.84
C ALA A 162 -1.67 18.80 -13.77
N VAL A 163 -0.99 17.65 -13.71
CA VAL A 163 0.09 17.39 -12.75
C VAL A 163 1.37 18.14 -13.16
N ARG A 164 2.05 18.73 -12.18
CA ARG A 164 3.34 19.41 -12.29
C ARG A 164 4.45 18.71 -11.51
N GLY A 165 4.11 17.97 -10.46
CA GLY A 165 5.08 17.30 -9.62
C GLY A 165 4.43 16.57 -8.44
N PHE A 166 5.27 15.97 -7.60
CA PHE A 166 4.86 15.23 -6.41
C PHE A 166 5.73 15.61 -5.21
N ARG A 167 5.13 15.59 -4.02
CA ARG A 167 5.83 15.73 -2.74
C ARG A 167 5.35 14.64 -1.79
N PHE A 168 6.26 14.09 -0.99
CA PHE A 168 5.94 13.03 -0.02
C PHE A 168 6.11 13.59 1.38
N ASP A 169 5.01 14.10 1.95
CA ASP A 169 5.03 14.73 3.28
C ASP A 169 5.38 13.67 4.32
N GLY A 170 6.33 13.97 5.21
CA GLY A 170 6.83 13.07 6.25
C GLY A 170 7.92 12.08 5.80
N ALA A 171 8.15 11.90 4.50
CA ALA A 171 9.07 10.87 4.01
C ALA A 171 10.52 11.02 4.50
N SER A 172 11.02 12.25 4.63
CA SER A 172 12.40 12.50 5.09
C SER A 172 12.65 12.12 6.56
N GLU A 173 11.59 12.07 7.36
CA GLU A 173 11.64 11.74 8.79
C GLU A 173 11.18 10.30 9.07
N ALA A 174 10.47 9.70 8.10
CA ALA A 174 9.97 8.34 8.19
C ALA A 174 11.11 7.31 8.27
N THR A 175 10.84 6.22 8.99
CA THR A 175 11.75 5.09 9.10
C THR A 175 11.03 3.79 8.77
N PRO A 176 11.73 2.78 8.23
CA PRO A 176 11.18 1.43 8.10
C PRO A 176 10.64 0.91 9.44
N PRO A 177 9.63 0.04 9.43
CA PRO A 177 9.12 -0.57 10.66
C PRO A 177 10.20 -1.26 11.48
N PRO A 178 10.05 -1.35 12.82
CA PRO A 178 11.00 -2.03 13.69
C PRO A 178 11.32 -3.44 13.20
N GLY A 179 12.61 -3.78 13.22
CA GLY A 179 13.10 -5.10 12.79
C GLY A 179 13.35 -5.23 11.28
N LEU A 180 12.75 -4.41 10.41
CA LEU A 180 12.96 -4.54 8.96
C LEU A 180 14.42 -4.30 8.56
N THR A 181 15.09 -3.32 9.16
CA THR A 181 16.52 -3.06 8.92
C THR A 181 17.40 -4.25 9.28
N GLN A 182 17.18 -4.83 10.46
CA GLN A 182 17.94 -6.00 10.91
C GLN A 182 17.61 -7.23 10.05
N TRP A 183 16.35 -7.37 9.64
CA TRP A 183 15.93 -8.46 8.76
C TRP A 183 16.61 -8.36 7.39
N LEU A 184 16.62 -7.18 6.75
CA LEU A 184 17.28 -6.98 5.46
C LEU A 184 18.79 -7.25 5.53
N ALA A 185 19.45 -6.84 6.62
CA ALA A 185 20.89 -7.07 6.79
C ALA A 185 21.26 -8.55 6.99
N ASN A 186 20.37 -9.35 7.57
CA ASN A 186 20.66 -10.75 7.94
C ASN A 186 19.99 -11.78 7.02
N THR A 187 19.06 -11.36 6.17
CA THR A 187 18.31 -12.28 5.31
C THR A 187 19.00 -12.36 3.95
N PRO A 188 19.46 -13.55 3.52
CA PRO A 188 19.92 -13.72 2.15
C PRO A 188 18.73 -13.55 1.21
N LEU A 189 18.76 -12.52 0.36
CA LEU A 189 17.77 -12.33 -0.70
C LEU A 189 18.32 -12.81 -2.04
N GLU A 190 17.48 -13.48 -2.83
CA GLU A 190 17.78 -13.85 -4.22
C GLU A 190 17.54 -12.67 -5.16
N ALA A 191 16.55 -11.83 -4.86
CA ALA A 191 16.23 -10.63 -5.62
C ALA A 191 15.45 -9.61 -4.77
N ILE A 192 15.60 -8.34 -5.13
CA ILE A 192 14.69 -7.26 -4.77
C ILE A 192 13.92 -6.89 -6.03
N ILE A 193 12.61 -7.09 -6.03
CA ILE A 193 11.74 -6.85 -7.18
C ILE A 193 10.99 -5.53 -6.98
N VAL A 194 11.17 -4.61 -7.93
CA VAL A 194 10.30 -3.43 -8.07
C VAL A 194 9.15 -3.83 -8.97
N CYS A 195 7.97 -4.03 -8.37
CA CYS A 195 6.79 -4.48 -9.10
C CYS A 195 6.32 -3.44 -10.14
N PRO A 196 5.52 -3.84 -11.16
CA PRO A 196 5.02 -2.94 -12.21
C PRO A 196 3.90 -2.03 -11.69
N SER A 197 4.26 -1.21 -10.71
CA SER A 197 3.43 -0.19 -10.08
C SER A 197 3.73 1.16 -10.71
N ASN A 198 2.93 2.19 -10.42
CA ASN A 198 3.25 3.53 -10.91
C ASN A 198 4.57 4.03 -10.29
N PRO A 199 5.56 4.45 -11.09
CA PRO A 199 6.85 4.86 -10.55
C PRO A 199 6.74 6.05 -9.60
N TYR A 200 5.88 7.03 -9.90
CA TYR A 200 5.83 8.32 -9.19
C TYR A 200 5.04 8.31 -7.88
N ILE A 201 4.00 7.48 -7.79
CA ILE A 201 3.05 7.52 -6.67
C ILE A 201 2.96 6.18 -5.92
N SER A 202 3.59 5.12 -6.45
CA SER A 202 3.62 3.81 -5.79
C SER A 202 5.03 3.40 -5.38
N ILE A 203 6.04 3.62 -6.24
CA ILE A 203 7.43 3.23 -5.93
C ILE A 203 8.22 4.38 -5.30
N ASP A 204 8.14 5.58 -5.86
CA ASP A 204 8.87 6.74 -5.36
C ASP A 204 8.56 7.07 -3.88
N PRO A 205 7.32 6.95 -3.35
CA PRO A 205 7.09 7.14 -1.91
C PRO A 205 7.87 6.15 -1.04
N ILE A 206 7.99 4.89 -1.48
CA ILE A 206 8.78 3.86 -0.77
C ILE A 206 10.25 4.25 -0.76
N LEU A 207 10.76 4.71 -1.90
CA LEU A 207 12.16 5.13 -2.05
C LEU A 207 12.43 6.53 -1.49
N ALA A 208 11.40 7.31 -1.16
CA ALA A 208 11.52 8.61 -0.51
C ALA A 208 11.91 8.46 0.97
N VAL A 209 11.67 7.29 1.57
CA VAL A 209 12.16 6.92 2.91
C VAL A 209 13.68 6.69 2.83
N PRO A 210 14.54 7.60 3.34
CA PRO A 210 15.96 7.61 2.98
C PRO A 210 16.72 6.36 3.41
N SER A 211 16.44 5.86 4.61
CA SER A 211 17.07 4.65 5.15
C SER A 211 16.63 3.41 4.38
N LEU A 212 15.37 3.30 3.97
CA LEU A 212 14.87 2.19 3.17
C LEU A 212 15.53 2.15 1.78
N ARG A 213 15.57 3.30 1.10
CA ARG A 213 16.26 3.44 -0.19
C ARG A 213 17.72 3.02 -0.09
N ARG A 214 18.42 3.49 0.94
CA ARG A 214 19.82 3.13 1.16
C ARG A 214 20.00 1.63 1.37
N MET A 215 19.16 1.01 2.19
CA MET A 215 19.22 -0.44 2.41
C MET A 215 19.02 -1.24 1.12
N ILE A 216 18.11 -0.82 0.24
CA ILE A 216 17.88 -1.47 -1.05
C ILE A 216 19.09 -1.33 -1.97
N LEU A 217 19.70 -0.14 -2.04
CA LEU A 217 20.86 0.14 -2.90
C LEU A 217 22.15 -0.53 -2.40
N ASP A 218 22.32 -0.62 -1.08
CA ASP A 218 23.51 -1.20 -0.44
C ASP A 218 23.41 -2.75 -0.35
N HIS A 219 22.25 -3.34 -0.67
CA HIS A 219 22.04 -4.79 -0.61
C HIS A 219 22.75 -5.51 -1.77
N SER A 220 23.29 -6.71 -1.51
CA SER A 220 24.04 -7.49 -2.52
C SER A 220 23.18 -8.19 -3.56
N ALA A 221 21.92 -8.47 -3.23
CA ALA A 221 20.95 -9.08 -4.15
C ALA A 221 20.65 -8.17 -5.36
N PRO A 222 20.41 -8.74 -6.55
CA PRO A 222 20.03 -7.97 -7.73
C PRO A 222 18.69 -7.25 -7.51
N VAL A 223 18.64 -5.97 -7.91
CA VAL A 223 17.41 -5.18 -7.98
C VAL A 223 16.82 -5.30 -9.39
N ILE A 224 15.64 -5.87 -9.52
CA ILE A 224 14.97 -6.16 -10.80
C ILE A 224 13.68 -5.35 -10.86
N ALA A 225 13.59 -4.43 -11.83
CA ALA A 225 12.38 -3.66 -12.06
C ALA A 225 11.58 -4.24 -13.23
N VAL A 226 10.27 -4.41 -13.02
CA VAL A 226 9.33 -4.81 -14.09
C VAL A 226 8.63 -3.55 -14.61
N SER A 227 8.76 -3.29 -15.92
CA SER A 227 8.12 -2.12 -16.54
C SER A 227 6.61 -2.13 -16.33
N PRO A 228 6.00 -1.03 -15.82
CA PRO A 228 4.55 -0.88 -15.78
C PRO A 228 3.97 -0.48 -17.14
N VAL A 229 4.80 -0.09 -18.10
CA VAL A 229 4.38 0.31 -19.46
C VAL A 229 4.32 -0.93 -20.33
N ILE A 230 3.12 -1.25 -20.80
CA ILE A 230 2.87 -2.27 -21.81
C ILE A 230 2.61 -1.54 -23.14
N GLN A 231 3.52 -1.73 -24.11
CA GLN A 231 3.31 -1.23 -25.47
C GLN A 231 2.23 -2.06 -26.18
N GLY A 232 1.50 -1.41 -27.08
CA GLY A 232 0.56 -2.02 -28.03
C GLY A 232 0.98 -1.70 -29.45
#